data_AF-A0A6P2AWC8-F1
#
_entry.id   AF-A0A6P2AWC8-F1
#
_cell.length_a   1.000
_cell.length_b   1.000
_cell.length_c   1.000
_cell.angle_alpha   90.00
_cell.angle_beta   90.00
_cell.angle_gamma   90.00
#
_symmetry.space_group_name_H-M   'P 1'
#
loop_
_entity.id
_entity.type
_entity.pdbx_description
1 polymer ?
#
loop_
_entity_poly.entity_id
_entity_poly.type
_entity_poly.pdbx_seq_one_letter_code
_entity_poly.pdbx_strand_id
1 'polypeptide(L)'
;MTVATKPAIHCVEGPTQELLDWVQAVEHSDLTIFEKGLKIATRLGAHYREDGLVEIGFWTPQLMAQVMRKLEIYFEVLTPLEPIDVSVPEQVVEFRRDRLNLVQQGEFHWGVIEGMTPGTGDRLGSFYWLRFIDQNEQLQAIRDPLAHSLPYGVFAPAELYDLDTLQKNRADLDYIRRTSASALPDQDTRLATDTHRIPRVRAPRNILQLHIGTASREGTFKGLTKIYQTISDKLAQGEALTPIEESYIGYDAVQFLPTEPTIEYRDEYSPESEFFSFAGESGDIIRIELTKPNTQDWGYDVPILGSSTTNSALLSSLRPDEVIELISTLHNFSTGPIQVIYDLVYGHADNQSELLLPHQFLKGPNMYGQDLNHQLPMVRSIFLEMQRRKINTGADGIRVDGGQDFRFFNPLTGRVEYDDAYLLAMSDLVQQIEGSQRLLFTIYEDGRPWPQEGWEDISTYRELIELKPDSYQWGPLIFAHNTPTLNGVWEQKWRRVCEV
;
A
#
# COMPACT_ATOMS: atom_id res chain seq x y z
N MET A 1 16.86 -19.13 -40.24
CA MET A 1 17.99 -18.44 -39.57
C MET A 1 17.39 -17.65 -38.42
N THR A 2 17.46 -18.20 -37.21
CA THR A 2 17.03 -17.55 -35.98
C THR A 2 18.08 -16.49 -35.66
N VAL A 3 17.78 -15.22 -35.91
CA VAL A 3 18.61 -14.13 -35.42
C VAL A 3 18.40 -14.11 -33.91
N ALA A 4 19.40 -14.56 -33.16
CA ALA A 4 19.43 -14.38 -31.72
C ALA A 4 19.53 -12.88 -31.44
N THR A 5 18.39 -12.24 -31.22
CA THR A 5 18.32 -10.93 -30.57
C THR A 5 18.91 -11.12 -29.17
N LYS A 6 20.02 -10.45 -28.88
CA LYS A 6 20.51 -10.35 -27.49
C LYS A 6 19.35 -9.92 -26.60
N PRO A 7 19.18 -10.49 -25.39
CA PRO A 7 18.17 -10.00 -24.46
C PRO A 7 18.45 -8.52 -24.19
N ALA A 8 17.39 -7.72 -24.22
CA ALA A 8 17.53 -6.27 -24.04
C ALA A 8 17.82 -5.90 -22.60
N ILE A 9 17.57 -6.85 -21.68
CA ILE A 9 17.86 -6.74 -20.26
C ILE A 9 18.80 -7.86 -19.83
N HIS A 10 19.60 -7.62 -18.79
CA HIS A 10 20.43 -8.66 -18.21
C HIS A 10 20.76 -8.39 -16.74
N CYS A 11 21.06 -9.46 -16.02
CA CYS A 11 21.50 -9.38 -14.62
C CYS A 11 22.97 -8.95 -14.57
N VAL A 12 23.28 -7.94 -13.76
CA VAL A 12 24.63 -7.39 -13.60
C VAL A 12 25.30 -8.05 -12.39
N GLU A 13 26.34 -8.86 -12.65
CA GLU A 13 26.96 -9.76 -11.65
C GLU A 13 27.50 -9.02 -10.42
N GLY A 14 28.30 -7.96 -10.62
CA GLY A 14 28.91 -7.20 -9.52
C GLY A 14 27.88 -6.58 -8.56
N PRO A 15 26.97 -5.71 -9.04
CA PRO A 15 25.90 -5.14 -8.23
C PRO A 15 24.96 -6.21 -7.62
N THR A 16 24.72 -7.32 -8.31
CA THR A 16 23.95 -8.44 -7.74
C THR A 16 24.70 -9.07 -6.56
N GLN A 17 26.01 -9.27 -6.67
CA GLN A 17 26.82 -9.78 -5.57
C GLN A 17 26.82 -8.82 -4.38
N GLU A 18 26.89 -7.51 -4.60
CA GLU A 18 26.78 -6.50 -3.53
C GLU A 18 25.43 -6.56 -2.79
N LEU A 19 24.34 -6.77 -3.52
CA LEU A 19 23.01 -6.98 -2.93
C LEU A 19 22.99 -8.27 -2.08
N LEU A 20 23.52 -9.38 -2.58
CA LEU A 20 23.59 -10.65 -1.86
C LEU A 20 24.47 -10.56 -0.61
N ASP A 21 25.63 -9.91 -0.70
CA ASP A 21 26.54 -9.68 0.43
C ASP A 21 25.87 -8.83 1.51
N TRP A 22 25.08 -7.82 1.12
CA TRP A 22 24.28 -7.04 2.06
C TRP A 22 23.21 -7.90 2.76
N VAL A 23 22.48 -8.74 2.03
CA VAL A 23 21.48 -9.66 2.62
C VAL A 23 22.17 -10.59 3.61
N GLN A 24 23.30 -11.18 3.21
CA GLN A 24 24.09 -12.06 4.06
C GLN A 24 24.56 -11.35 5.33
N ALA A 25 25.03 -10.10 5.23
CA ALA A 25 25.45 -9.31 6.38
C ALA A 25 24.28 -9.03 7.35
N VAL A 26 23.07 -8.78 6.84
CA VAL A 26 21.87 -8.64 7.68
C VAL A 26 21.53 -9.96 8.37
N GLU A 27 21.51 -11.07 7.63
CA GLU A 27 21.21 -12.41 8.16
C GLU A 27 22.19 -12.85 9.26
N HIS A 28 23.47 -12.50 9.13
CA HIS A 28 24.54 -12.83 10.09
C HIS A 28 24.74 -11.79 11.21
N SER A 29 23.95 -10.72 11.22
CA SER A 29 24.01 -9.73 12.30
C SER A 29 23.42 -10.24 13.62
N ASP A 30 23.70 -9.53 14.72
CA ASP A 30 23.17 -9.83 16.06
C ASP A 30 21.69 -9.42 16.27
N LEU A 31 21.04 -8.95 15.20
CA LEU A 31 19.63 -8.55 15.23
C LEU A 31 18.71 -9.77 15.48
N THR A 32 17.55 -9.51 16.09
CA THR A 32 16.47 -10.50 16.19
C THR A 32 15.94 -10.87 14.80
N ILE A 33 15.23 -12.00 14.71
CA ILE A 33 14.62 -12.46 13.44
C ILE A 33 13.70 -11.38 12.84
N PHE A 34 12.92 -10.71 13.69
CA PHE A 34 12.01 -9.66 13.24
C PHE A 34 12.75 -8.42 12.76
N GLU A 35 13.79 -7.97 13.47
CA GLU A 35 14.61 -6.83 13.05
C GLU A 35 15.37 -7.10 11.74
N LYS A 36 15.82 -8.35 11.51
CA LYS A 36 16.38 -8.79 10.22
C LYS A 36 15.33 -8.70 9.12
N GLY A 37 14.12 -9.22 9.38
CA GLY A 37 12.99 -9.11 8.46
C GLY A 37 12.66 -7.67 8.09
N LEU A 38 12.63 -6.76 9.08
CA LEU A 38 12.38 -5.33 8.85
C LEU A 38 13.41 -4.72 7.91
N LYS A 39 14.69 -5.07 8.08
CA LYS A 39 15.76 -4.59 7.18
C LYS A 39 15.64 -5.20 5.79
N ILE A 40 15.45 -6.51 5.67
CA ILE A 40 15.38 -7.19 4.36
C ILE A 40 14.17 -6.71 3.56
N ALA A 41 13.02 -6.50 4.20
CA ALA A 41 11.79 -6.06 3.55
C ALA A 41 11.98 -4.75 2.76
N THR A 42 12.84 -3.84 3.22
CA THR A 42 13.05 -2.54 2.54
C THR A 42 13.61 -2.68 1.12
N ARG A 43 14.24 -3.81 0.78
CA ARG A 43 14.80 -4.08 -0.55
C ARG A 43 14.01 -5.12 -1.35
N LEU A 44 12.90 -5.64 -0.81
CA LEU A 44 11.98 -6.48 -1.59
C LEU A 44 11.21 -5.64 -2.62
N GLY A 45 10.67 -6.29 -3.65
CA GLY A 45 10.07 -5.65 -4.81
C GLY A 45 11.10 -5.11 -5.79
N ALA A 46 10.71 -4.14 -6.61
CA ALA A 46 11.61 -3.47 -7.56
C ALA A 46 11.97 -2.03 -7.15
N HIS A 47 13.26 -1.71 -7.19
CA HIS A 47 13.82 -0.39 -6.88
C HIS A 47 14.64 0.14 -8.05
N TYR A 48 14.15 1.17 -8.73
CA TYR A 48 14.90 1.87 -9.77
C TYR A 48 15.96 2.78 -9.13
N ARG A 49 17.20 2.71 -9.61
CA ARG A 49 18.34 3.48 -9.09
C ARG A 49 18.71 4.62 -10.03
N GLU A 50 19.38 5.64 -9.48
CA GLU A 50 19.87 6.78 -10.26
C GLU A 50 20.87 6.40 -11.37
N ASP A 51 21.58 5.28 -11.22
CA ASP A 51 22.51 4.76 -12.23
C ASP A 51 21.83 3.94 -13.35
N GLY A 52 20.50 3.86 -13.34
CA GLY A 52 19.70 3.14 -14.34
C GLY A 52 19.58 1.64 -14.09
N LEU A 53 20.15 1.13 -12.99
CA LEU A 53 19.99 -0.26 -12.58
C LEU A 53 18.71 -0.44 -11.76
N VAL A 54 18.20 -1.67 -11.74
CA VAL A 54 17.01 -2.04 -10.97
C VAL A 54 17.33 -3.17 -10.02
N GLU A 55 17.16 -2.93 -8.72
CA GLU A 55 17.25 -3.98 -7.72
C GLU A 55 15.92 -4.71 -7.62
N ILE A 56 15.97 -6.04 -7.68
CA ILE A 56 14.81 -6.92 -7.60
C ILE A 56 15.00 -7.88 -6.43
N GLY A 57 13.97 -7.98 -5.58
CA GLY A 57 13.90 -8.94 -4.48
C GLY A 57 12.52 -9.58 -4.34
N PHE A 58 12.46 -10.91 -4.31
CA PHE A 58 11.23 -11.65 -3.99
C PHE A 58 11.44 -12.56 -2.79
N TRP A 59 10.48 -12.55 -1.86
CA TRP A 59 10.35 -13.59 -0.84
C TRP A 59 9.45 -14.70 -1.37
N THR A 60 10.00 -15.90 -1.49
CA THR A 60 9.38 -17.04 -2.18
C THR A 60 9.45 -18.32 -1.33
N PRO A 61 8.93 -18.32 -0.10
CA PRO A 61 9.04 -19.46 0.80
C PRO A 61 8.38 -20.73 0.24
N GLN A 62 7.35 -20.60 -0.60
CA GLN A 62 6.66 -21.71 -1.26
C GLN A 62 7.55 -22.49 -2.24
N LEU A 63 8.59 -21.86 -2.79
CA LEU A 63 9.51 -22.51 -3.73
C LEU A 63 10.58 -23.35 -3.03
N MET A 64 10.80 -23.18 -1.71
CA MET A 64 11.74 -24.01 -0.96
C MET A 64 11.24 -25.44 -0.73
N ALA A 65 9.91 -25.61 -0.64
CA ALA A 65 9.30 -26.91 -0.40
C ALA A 65 9.27 -27.82 -1.64
N GLN A 66 9.58 -27.26 -2.82
CA GLN A 66 9.45 -27.95 -4.10
C GLN A 66 10.85 -28.21 -4.71
N VAL A 67 11.09 -29.44 -5.19
CA VAL A 67 12.31 -29.75 -5.96
C VAL A 67 12.12 -29.23 -7.39
N MET A 68 12.38 -27.95 -7.58
CA MET A 68 12.21 -27.24 -8.84
C MET A 68 13.53 -27.09 -9.59
N ARG A 69 13.52 -27.19 -10.92
CA ARG A 69 14.72 -26.90 -11.72
C ARG A 69 14.86 -25.40 -11.91
N LYS A 70 16.10 -24.88 -11.91
CA LYS A 70 16.35 -23.45 -12.13
C LYS A 70 15.70 -22.89 -13.40
N LEU A 71 15.64 -23.67 -14.48
CA LEU A 71 15.00 -23.25 -15.75
C LEU A 71 13.47 -23.09 -15.64
N GLU A 72 12.86 -23.66 -14.61
CA GLU A 72 11.42 -23.59 -14.36
C GLU A 72 11.05 -22.39 -13.48
N ILE A 73 12.02 -21.59 -12.99
CA ILE A 73 11.79 -20.37 -12.23
C ILE A 73 12.50 -19.21 -12.92
N TYR A 74 11.76 -18.24 -13.42
CA TYR A 74 12.33 -17.10 -14.13
C TYR A 74 11.61 -15.80 -13.80
N PHE A 75 12.38 -14.72 -13.69
CA PHE A 75 11.87 -13.37 -13.67
C PHE A 75 11.50 -12.97 -15.09
N GLU A 76 10.25 -12.62 -15.30
CA GLU A 76 9.72 -12.22 -16.60
C GLU A 76 9.47 -10.72 -16.59
N VAL A 77 9.98 -10.04 -17.61
CA VAL A 77 9.82 -8.62 -17.83
C VAL A 77 9.11 -8.39 -19.15
N LEU A 78 8.05 -7.60 -19.12
CA LEU A 78 7.26 -7.23 -20.28
C LEU A 78 7.45 -5.73 -20.51
N THR A 79 8.12 -5.36 -21.61
CA THR A 79 8.36 -3.96 -21.96
C THR A 79 7.52 -3.60 -23.18
N PRO A 80 6.62 -2.59 -23.08
CA PRO A 80 5.80 -2.20 -24.22
C PRO A 80 6.69 -1.69 -25.36
N LEU A 81 6.41 -2.10 -26.60
CA LEU A 81 7.16 -1.67 -27.78
C LEU A 81 6.77 -0.26 -28.23
N GLU A 82 5.53 0.13 -27.96
CA GLU A 82 4.97 1.44 -28.25
C GLU A 82 4.32 2.02 -26.97
N PRO A 83 4.25 3.35 -26.82
CA PRO A 83 3.58 3.97 -25.68
C PRO A 83 2.11 3.52 -25.57
N ILE A 84 1.70 3.15 -24.36
CA ILE A 84 0.33 2.75 -24.05
C ILE A 84 -0.52 4.00 -23.83
N ASP A 85 -1.66 4.12 -24.52
CA ASP A 85 -2.58 5.24 -24.36
C ASP A 85 -3.59 4.97 -23.23
N VAL A 86 -3.30 5.47 -22.03
CA VAL A 86 -4.15 5.27 -20.84
C VAL A 86 -5.53 5.96 -20.91
N SER A 87 -5.77 6.79 -21.93
CA SER A 87 -7.09 7.39 -22.16
C SER A 87 -8.07 6.42 -22.82
N VAL A 88 -7.55 5.37 -23.46
CA VAL A 88 -8.35 4.35 -24.14
C VAL A 88 -8.75 3.26 -23.14
N PRO A 89 -10.05 2.94 -22.98
CA PRO A 89 -10.51 1.93 -22.02
C PRO A 89 -10.02 0.51 -22.33
N GLU A 90 -9.91 0.14 -23.60
CA GLU A 90 -9.49 -1.19 -24.05
C GLU A 90 -8.55 -1.08 -25.26
N GLN A 91 -7.42 -1.77 -25.22
CA GLN A 91 -6.44 -1.76 -26.31
C GLN A 91 -5.63 -3.05 -26.38
N VAL A 92 -5.07 -3.35 -27.55
CA VAL A 92 -4.13 -4.47 -27.73
C VAL A 92 -2.75 -3.89 -28.00
N VAL A 93 -1.78 -4.23 -27.16
CA VAL A 93 -0.41 -3.69 -27.21
C VAL A 93 0.59 -4.82 -27.35
N GLU A 94 1.64 -4.57 -28.14
CA GLU A 94 2.76 -5.49 -28.26
C GLU A 94 3.83 -5.19 -27.22
N PHE A 95 4.25 -6.25 -26.52
CA PHE A 95 5.32 -6.21 -25.54
C PHE A 95 6.46 -7.09 -25.99
N ARG A 96 7.70 -6.64 -25.76
CA ARG A 96 8.85 -7.54 -25.70
C ARG A 96 8.82 -8.26 -24.36
N ARG A 97 8.93 -9.58 -24.41
CA ARG A 97 9.06 -10.48 -23.26
C ARG A 97 10.50 -10.91 -23.10
N ASP A 98 11.12 -10.48 -22.01
CA ASP A 98 12.46 -10.90 -21.61
C ASP A 98 12.35 -11.82 -20.37
N ARG A 99 13.19 -12.86 -20.31
CA ARG A 99 13.22 -13.83 -19.19
C ARG A 99 14.64 -14.02 -18.68
N LEU A 100 14.82 -13.94 -17.37
CA LEU A 100 16.11 -14.11 -16.70
C LEU A 100 15.96 -14.87 -15.40
N ASN A 101 17.03 -15.51 -14.94
CA ASN A 101 17.04 -16.16 -13.64
C ASN A 101 17.65 -15.21 -12.60
N LEU A 102 16.93 -15.00 -11.51
CA LEU A 102 17.47 -14.37 -10.31
C LEU A 102 18.35 -15.37 -9.54
N VAL A 103 19.19 -14.84 -8.65
CA VAL A 103 20.00 -15.65 -7.74
C VAL A 103 19.15 -16.02 -6.53
N GLN A 104 18.98 -17.31 -6.29
CA GLN A 104 18.28 -17.80 -5.10
C GLN A 104 19.24 -17.82 -3.89
N GLN A 105 18.83 -17.20 -2.79
CA GLN A 105 19.49 -17.27 -1.49
C GLN A 105 18.45 -17.57 -0.42
N GLY A 106 18.43 -18.82 0.07
CA GLY A 106 17.41 -19.29 1.02
C GLY A 106 16.00 -19.17 0.45
N GLU A 107 15.13 -18.47 1.17
CA GLU A 107 13.74 -18.20 0.78
C GLU A 107 13.60 -17.04 -0.22
N PHE A 108 14.70 -16.43 -0.67
CA PHE A 108 14.66 -15.22 -1.48
C PHE A 108 15.25 -15.41 -2.87
N HIS A 109 14.78 -14.60 -3.81
CA HIS A 109 15.35 -14.44 -5.15
C HIS A 109 15.76 -12.99 -5.37
N TRP A 110 17.03 -12.77 -5.70
CA TRP A 110 17.64 -11.46 -5.83
C TRP A 110 18.31 -11.25 -7.21
N GLY A 111 18.32 -10.02 -7.68
CA GLY A 111 19.10 -9.63 -8.85
C GLY A 111 19.13 -8.13 -9.05
N VAL A 112 20.19 -7.65 -9.69
CA VAL A 112 20.28 -6.26 -10.15
C VAL A 112 20.29 -6.27 -11.68
N ILE A 113 19.30 -5.61 -12.29
CA ILE A 113 18.99 -5.72 -13.71
C ILE A 113 19.31 -4.40 -14.41
N GLU A 114 19.98 -4.48 -15.56
CA GLU A 114 20.14 -3.36 -16.48
C GLU A 114 19.14 -3.48 -17.64
N GLY A 115 18.60 -2.35 -18.11
CA GLY A 115 17.81 -2.26 -19.34
C GLY A 115 16.28 -2.26 -19.16
N MET A 116 15.78 -2.34 -17.92
CA MET A 116 14.35 -2.12 -17.65
C MET A 116 14.01 -0.62 -17.73
N THR A 117 12.80 -0.30 -18.19
CA THR A 117 12.34 1.09 -18.32
C THR A 117 11.43 1.44 -17.14
N PRO A 118 11.72 2.45 -16.33
CA PRO A 118 10.80 2.87 -15.27
C PRO A 118 9.65 3.72 -15.83
N GLY A 119 8.47 3.53 -15.27
CA GLY A 119 7.31 4.39 -15.42
C GLY A 119 7.51 5.73 -14.71
N THR A 120 6.81 6.73 -15.20
CA THR A 120 6.80 8.13 -14.72
C THR A 120 5.39 8.69 -14.91
N GLY A 121 5.12 9.95 -14.53
CA GLY A 121 3.80 10.55 -14.68
C GLY A 121 3.27 10.59 -16.13
N ASP A 122 4.15 10.49 -17.12
CA ASP A 122 3.84 10.59 -18.56
C ASP A 122 3.95 9.27 -19.33
N ARG A 123 4.50 8.20 -18.73
CA ARG A 123 4.63 6.89 -19.40
C ARG A 123 4.48 5.70 -18.46
N LEU A 124 4.03 4.59 -19.04
CA LEU A 124 4.10 3.27 -18.43
C LEU A 124 5.50 2.65 -18.59
N GLY A 125 5.99 2.01 -17.54
CA GLY A 125 7.26 1.31 -17.48
C GLY A 125 7.19 -0.15 -17.92
N SER A 126 8.29 -0.85 -17.70
CA SER A 126 8.38 -2.30 -17.79
C SER A 126 7.55 -2.95 -16.68
N PHE A 127 6.80 -3.98 -17.05
CA PHE A 127 6.06 -4.83 -16.13
C PHE A 127 6.88 -6.03 -15.73
N TYR A 128 6.70 -6.53 -14.51
CA TYR A 128 7.46 -7.65 -14.00
C TYR A 128 6.71 -8.52 -13.01
N TRP A 129 7.16 -9.76 -12.92
CA TRP A 129 6.78 -10.74 -11.91
C TRP A 129 7.78 -11.91 -11.96
N LEU A 130 7.71 -12.78 -10.95
CA LEU A 130 8.43 -14.04 -10.97
C LEU A 130 7.48 -15.15 -11.43
N ARG A 131 7.91 -15.98 -12.38
CA ARG A 131 7.12 -17.07 -12.96
C ARG A 131 7.73 -18.41 -12.62
N PHE A 132 6.88 -19.40 -12.39
CA PHE A 132 7.33 -20.77 -12.23
C PHE A 132 6.32 -21.81 -12.76
N ILE A 133 6.79 -23.01 -13.06
CA ILE A 133 5.91 -24.14 -13.45
C ILE A 133 5.66 -25.02 -12.22
N ASP A 134 4.43 -25.14 -11.74
CA ASP A 134 4.16 -25.97 -10.56
C ASP A 134 4.22 -27.48 -10.85
N GLN A 135 3.96 -28.30 -9.81
CA GLN A 135 3.97 -29.76 -9.90
C GLN A 135 2.89 -30.34 -10.84
N ASN A 136 1.87 -29.54 -11.20
CA ASN A 136 0.80 -29.91 -12.14
C ASN A 136 1.10 -29.39 -13.56
N GLU A 137 2.36 -29.00 -13.83
CA GLU A 137 2.81 -28.41 -15.09
C GLU A 137 2.07 -27.11 -15.47
N GLN A 138 1.49 -26.41 -14.48
CA GLN A 138 0.82 -25.14 -14.70
C GLN A 138 1.77 -23.97 -14.47
N LEU A 139 1.68 -22.96 -15.34
CA LEU A 139 2.43 -21.73 -15.19
C LEU A 139 1.77 -20.85 -14.12
N GLN A 140 2.55 -20.50 -13.10
CA GLN A 140 2.16 -19.71 -11.96
C GLN A 140 2.95 -18.40 -11.90
N ALA A 141 2.37 -17.38 -11.24
CA ALA A 141 3.06 -16.13 -10.90
C ALA A 141 3.24 -15.98 -9.39
N ILE A 142 4.39 -15.42 -9.03
CA ILE A 142 4.63 -14.77 -7.74
C ILE A 142 4.71 -13.27 -8.05
N ARG A 143 3.76 -12.53 -7.49
CA ARG A 143 3.61 -11.08 -7.66
C ARG A 143 4.38 -10.35 -6.57
N ASP A 144 4.67 -9.08 -6.80
CA ASP A 144 5.30 -8.23 -5.78
C ASP A 144 4.23 -7.63 -4.85
N PRO A 145 4.14 -8.07 -3.58
CA PRO A 145 3.21 -7.48 -2.62
C PRO A 145 3.55 -6.03 -2.28
N LEU A 146 4.80 -5.60 -2.52
CA LEU A 146 5.33 -4.28 -2.18
C LEU A 146 5.43 -3.37 -3.40
N ALA A 147 4.75 -3.71 -4.49
CA ALA A 147 4.77 -2.94 -5.72
C ALA A 147 4.49 -1.45 -5.46
N HIS A 148 5.05 -0.60 -6.31
CA HIS A 148 4.78 0.83 -6.30
C HIS A 148 3.66 1.24 -7.26
N SER A 149 3.39 0.41 -8.28
CA SER A 149 2.36 0.66 -9.28
C SER A 149 1.77 -0.66 -9.78
N LEU A 150 0.44 -0.74 -9.81
CA LEU A 150 -0.37 -1.86 -10.30
C LEU A 150 -1.44 -1.32 -11.25
N PRO A 151 -1.07 -0.81 -12.44
CA PRO A 151 -2.00 -0.06 -13.29
C PRO A 151 -3.13 -0.89 -13.87
N TYR A 152 -2.97 -2.23 -13.88
CA TYR A 152 -3.95 -3.19 -14.40
C TYR A 152 -4.40 -4.17 -13.32
N GLY A 153 -4.51 -3.72 -12.06
CA GLY A 153 -5.06 -4.52 -10.97
C GLY A 153 -4.08 -5.50 -10.31
N VAL A 154 -4.56 -6.21 -9.30
CA VAL A 154 -3.77 -7.09 -8.43
C VAL A 154 -3.38 -8.39 -9.10
N PHE A 155 -4.10 -8.83 -10.13
CA PHE A 155 -3.73 -10.03 -10.87
C PHE A 155 -2.70 -9.77 -11.98
N ALA A 156 -2.51 -8.52 -12.40
CA ALA A 156 -1.50 -8.15 -13.38
C ALA A 156 -0.07 -8.16 -12.80
N PRO A 157 0.97 -8.19 -13.65
CA PRO A 157 2.34 -7.93 -13.22
C PRO A 157 2.48 -6.50 -12.66
N ALA A 158 3.41 -6.33 -11.71
CA ALA A 158 3.74 -5.03 -11.17
C ALA A 158 4.48 -4.18 -12.20
N GLU A 159 4.33 -2.87 -12.13
CA GLU A 159 5.10 -1.94 -12.95
C GLU A 159 6.33 -1.42 -12.18
N LEU A 160 7.48 -1.37 -12.86
CA LEU A 160 8.65 -0.64 -12.37
C LEU A 160 8.39 0.87 -12.47
N TYR A 161 8.56 1.61 -11.37
CA TYR A 161 8.27 3.04 -11.32
C TYR A 161 9.43 3.85 -10.74
N ASP A 162 9.70 5.04 -11.28
CA ASP A 162 10.73 5.96 -10.78
C ASP A 162 10.22 6.77 -9.59
N LEU A 163 10.24 6.14 -8.41
CA LEU A 163 9.76 6.76 -7.17
C LEU A 163 10.66 7.89 -6.71
N ASP A 164 11.97 7.77 -6.91
CA ASP A 164 12.94 8.78 -6.47
C ASP A 164 12.71 10.09 -7.21
N THR A 165 12.55 10.05 -8.53
CA THR A 165 12.23 11.26 -9.32
C THR A 165 10.87 11.83 -8.92
N LEU A 166 9.86 10.98 -8.68
CA LEU A 166 8.55 11.43 -8.23
C LEU A 166 8.61 12.15 -6.87
N GLN A 167 9.35 11.59 -5.90
CA GLN A 167 9.51 12.19 -4.57
C GLN A 167 10.32 13.50 -4.61
N LYS A 168 11.39 13.56 -5.41
CA LYS A 168 12.19 14.79 -5.58
C LYS A 168 11.39 15.96 -6.17
N ASN A 169 10.43 15.66 -7.04
CA ASN A 169 9.69 16.67 -7.81
C ASN A 169 8.37 17.12 -7.17
N ARG A 170 7.98 16.57 -6.02
CA ARG A 170 6.73 16.94 -5.34
C ARG A 170 6.73 18.40 -4.88
N ALA A 171 5.57 19.05 -4.95
CA ALA A 171 5.44 20.49 -4.72
C ALA A 171 5.32 20.90 -3.24
N ASP A 172 5.17 19.95 -2.33
CA ASP A 172 4.89 20.13 -0.90
C ASP A 172 6.09 19.82 0.01
N LEU A 173 7.31 19.72 -0.54
CA LEU A 173 8.53 19.46 0.24
C LEU A 173 8.73 20.46 1.38
N ASP A 174 8.37 21.74 1.18
CA ASP A 174 8.45 22.75 2.22
C ASP A 174 7.51 22.45 3.40
N TYR A 175 6.30 21.93 3.13
CA TYR A 175 5.37 21.49 4.17
C TYR A 175 5.94 20.29 4.94
N ILE A 176 6.47 19.29 4.23
CA ILE A 176 7.06 18.10 4.83
C ILE A 176 8.26 18.46 5.70
N ARG A 177 9.18 19.32 5.23
CA ARG A 177 10.33 19.78 6.01
C ARG A 177 9.89 20.50 7.28
N ARG A 178 8.89 21.40 7.19
CA ARG A 178 8.37 22.12 8.37
C ARG A 178 7.76 21.17 9.40
N THR A 179 6.93 20.24 8.97
CA THR A 179 6.26 19.29 9.87
C THR A 179 7.20 18.23 10.43
N SER A 180 8.28 17.91 9.73
CA SER A 180 9.39 17.04 10.19
C SER A 180 10.40 17.77 11.09
N ALA A 181 10.32 19.10 11.17
CA ALA A 181 11.12 19.91 12.10
C ALA A 181 10.32 20.33 13.36
N SER A 182 9.02 20.03 13.41
CA SER A 182 8.15 20.40 14.51
C SER A 182 8.71 19.88 15.84
N ALA A 183 9.01 20.78 16.77
CA ALA A 183 9.33 20.38 18.14
C ALA A 183 8.17 19.55 18.70
N LEU A 184 8.49 18.37 19.22
CA LEU A 184 7.52 17.55 19.94
C LEU A 184 6.91 18.36 21.08
N PRO A 185 5.63 18.15 21.44
CA PRO A 185 5.10 18.71 22.67
C PRO A 185 6.00 18.31 23.85
N ASP A 186 6.44 19.31 24.63
CA ASP A 186 7.38 19.22 25.77
C ASP A 186 6.97 18.28 26.92
N GLN A 187 5.95 17.43 26.76
CA GLN A 187 5.35 16.68 27.87
C GLN A 187 5.98 15.31 28.15
N ASP A 188 6.86 14.81 27.30
CA ASP A 188 7.40 13.46 27.47
C ASP A 188 8.85 13.49 27.98
N THR A 189 8.98 13.68 29.28
CA THR A 189 10.25 13.84 30.02
C THR A 189 10.87 12.50 30.46
N ARG A 190 10.49 11.37 29.85
CA ARG A 190 10.84 10.02 30.38
C ARG A 190 11.75 9.15 29.51
N LEU A 191 12.30 9.64 28.40
CA LEU A 191 13.25 8.87 27.59
C LEU A 191 14.56 9.63 27.35
N ALA A 192 15.65 8.86 27.37
CA ALA A 192 17.04 9.30 27.50
C ALA A 192 17.48 10.34 26.45
N THR A 193 18.32 11.26 26.89
CA THR A 193 18.81 12.48 26.24
C THR A 193 19.74 12.28 25.02
N ASP A 194 19.83 11.08 24.44
CA ASP A 194 20.85 10.75 23.42
C ASP A 194 20.29 10.23 22.07
N THR A 195 18.96 10.17 21.88
CA THR A 195 18.37 9.82 20.57
C THR A 195 17.76 11.04 19.90
N HIS A 196 18.10 11.28 18.63
CA HIS A 196 17.36 12.24 17.79
C HIS A 196 15.89 11.81 17.78
N ARG A 197 15.03 12.57 18.46
CA ARG A 197 13.62 12.21 18.60
C ARG A 197 12.89 12.62 17.33
N ILE A 198 12.42 11.62 16.56
CA ILE A 198 11.63 11.84 15.35
C ILE A 198 10.29 12.47 15.75
N PRO A 199 9.92 13.64 15.20
CA PRO A 199 8.70 14.32 15.61
C PRO A 199 7.44 13.67 15.04
N ARG A 200 6.32 13.77 15.77
CA ARG A 200 5.01 13.31 15.30
C ARG A 200 4.18 14.47 14.76
N VAL A 201 3.52 14.26 13.63
CA VAL A 201 2.54 15.21 13.08
C VAL A 201 1.42 15.42 14.08
N ARG A 202 1.01 16.68 14.26
CA ARG A 202 -0.08 17.04 15.17
C ARG A 202 -1.40 16.51 14.63
N ALA A 203 -2.22 15.93 15.50
CA ALA A 203 -3.54 15.46 15.14
C ALA A 203 -4.52 16.60 14.75
N PRO A 204 -5.38 16.40 13.74
CA PRO A 204 -6.43 17.34 13.36
C PRO A 204 -7.55 17.38 14.39
N ARG A 205 -8.42 18.40 14.31
CA ARG A 205 -9.63 18.49 15.14
C ARG A 205 -10.87 18.11 14.34
N ASN A 206 -10.96 18.54 13.08
CA ASN A 206 -12.08 18.26 12.20
C ASN A 206 -11.57 17.50 10.97
N ILE A 207 -12.18 16.34 10.69
CA ILE A 207 -11.79 15.44 9.59
C ILE A 207 -12.97 15.30 8.64
N LEU A 208 -12.74 15.52 7.34
CA LEU A 208 -13.68 15.18 6.28
C LEU A 208 -13.31 13.83 5.68
N GLN A 209 -14.18 12.84 5.84
CA GLN A 209 -14.04 11.56 5.15
C GLN A 209 -14.56 11.65 3.72
N LEU A 210 -13.75 11.20 2.76
CA LEU A 210 -14.05 11.25 1.34
C LEU A 210 -13.96 9.87 0.74
N HIS A 211 -15.08 9.40 0.18
CA HIS A 211 -15.08 8.25 -0.71
C HIS A 211 -14.57 8.67 -2.10
N ILE A 212 -13.33 8.33 -2.47
CA ILE A 212 -12.64 8.84 -3.67
C ILE A 212 -13.48 8.64 -4.94
N GLY A 213 -14.03 7.43 -5.11
CA GLY A 213 -14.83 7.06 -6.28
C GLY A 213 -16.15 7.82 -6.44
N THR A 214 -16.62 8.52 -5.40
CA THR A 214 -17.92 9.22 -5.41
C THR A 214 -17.83 10.69 -5.01
N ALA A 215 -16.69 11.13 -4.48
CA ALA A 215 -16.44 12.50 -4.05
C ALA A 215 -16.12 13.44 -5.22
N SER A 216 -16.07 12.95 -6.45
CA SER A 216 -16.03 13.77 -7.67
C SER A 216 -16.81 13.09 -8.78
N ARG A 217 -17.19 13.83 -9.81
CA ARG A 217 -17.88 13.25 -10.98
C ARG A 217 -16.99 12.26 -11.72
N GLU A 218 -15.70 12.54 -11.76
CA GLU A 218 -14.67 11.70 -12.38
C GLU A 218 -14.34 10.46 -11.53
N GLY A 219 -14.66 10.44 -10.24
CA GLY A 219 -14.40 9.31 -9.35
C GLY A 219 -12.90 8.98 -9.17
N THR A 220 -12.01 9.97 -9.34
CA THR A 220 -10.55 9.76 -9.34
C THR A 220 -9.82 10.79 -8.48
N PHE A 221 -8.59 10.47 -8.09
CA PHE A 221 -7.68 11.40 -7.43
C PHE A 221 -7.50 12.69 -8.26
N LYS A 222 -7.25 12.57 -9.57
CA LYS A 222 -7.17 13.73 -10.48
C LYS A 222 -8.45 14.58 -10.51
N GLY A 223 -9.63 13.96 -10.39
CA GLY A 223 -10.90 14.67 -10.28
C GLY A 223 -10.96 15.54 -9.02
N LEU A 224 -10.58 14.96 -7.88
CA LEU A 224 -10.50 15.68 -6.61
C LEU A 224 -9.43 16.77 -6.61
N THR A 225 -8.28 16.55 -7.25
CA THR A 225 -7.22 17.57 -7.40
C THR A 225 -7.79 18.83 -8.04
N LYS A 226 -8.56 18.69 -9.13
CA LYS A 226 -9.18 19.83 -9.82
C LYS A 226 -10.17 20.57 -8.91
N ILE A 227 -10.95 19.85 -8.11
CA ILE A 227 -11.90 20.45 -7.17
C ILE A 227 -11.12 21.29 -6.14
N TYR A 228 -10.15 20.70 -5.44
CA TYR A 228 -9.38 21.42 -4.44
C TYR A 228 -8.56 22.57 -5.03
N GLN A 229 -7.96 22.41 -6.22
CA GLN A 229 -7.26 23.51 -6.88
C GLN A 229 -8.20 24.67 -7.21
N THR A 230 -9.38 24.38 -7.76
CA THR A 230 -10.39 25.41 -8.08
C THR A 230 -10.83 26.16 -6.83
N ILE A 231 -11.10 25.44 -5.73
CA ILE A 231 -11.50 26.05 -4.46
C ILE A 231 -10.35 26.89 -3.90
N SER A 232 -9.12 26.37 -3.90
CA SER A 232 -7.92 27.07 -3.43
C SER A 232 -7.71 28.37 -4.20
N ASP A 233 -7.83 28.35 -5.53
CA ASP A 233 -7.67 29.50 -6.41
C ASP A 233 -8.74 30.56 -6.16
N LYS A 234 -10.01 30.15 -6.00
CA LYS A 234 -11.11 31.05 -5.65
C LYS A 234 -10.88 31.74 -4.31
N LEU A 235 -10.50 30.98 -3.28
CA LEU A 235 -10.21 31.51 -1.96
C LEU A 235 -9.03 32.48 -1.98
N ALA A 236 -7.98 32.19 -2.74
CA ALA A 236 -6.83 33.09 -2.92
C ALA A 236 -7.23 34.41 -3.61
N GLN A 237 -8.21 34.37 -4.51
CA GLN A 237 -8.72 35.54 -5.24
C GLN A 237 -9.85 36.27 -4.51
N GLY A 238 -10.33 35.75 -3.37
CA GLY A 238 -11.46 36.30 -2.63
C GLY A 238 -12.81 36.10 -3.33
N GLU A 239 -12.92 35.11 -4.21
CA GLU A 239 -14.16 34.73 -4.88
C GLU A 239 -15.08 33.91 -3.96
N ALA A 240 -16.39 34.07 -4.13
CA ALA A 240 -17.37 33.29 -3.38
C ALA A 240 -17.39 31.83 -3.86
N LEU A 241 -17.39 30.90 -2.91
CA LEU A 241 -17.61 29.49 -3.17
C LEU A 241 -19.10 29.22 -3.43
N THR A 242 -19.38 28.21 -4.24
CA THR A 242 -20.72 27.64 -4.37
C THR A 242 -21.04 26.76 -3.15
N PRO A 243 -22.33 26.48 -2.86
CA PRO A 243 -22.69 25.62 -1.72
C PRO A 243 -22.07 24.21 -1.76
N ILE A 244 -21.81 23.68 -2.96
CA ILE A 244 -21.14 22.38 -3.12
C ILE A 244 -19.65 22.50 -2.77
N GLU A 245 -18.98 23.55 -3.22
CA GLU A 245 -17.57 23.80 -2.91
C GLU A 245 -17.34 24.04 -1.41
N GLU A 246 -18.27 24.72 -0.73
CA GLU A 246 -18.24 24.90 0.73
C GLU A 246 -18.23 23.57 1.49
N SER A 247 -18.77 22.49 0.92
CA SER A 247 -18.79 21.17 1.57
C SER A 247 -17.41 20.50 1.64
N TYR A 248 -16.42 20.96 0.87
CA TYR A 248 -15.06 20.41 0.84
C TYR A 248 -14.08 21.15 1.77
N ILE A 249 -14.50 22.22 2.43
CA ILE A 249 -13.61 23.08 3.25
C ILE A 249 -14.10 23.22 4.69
N GLY A 250 -13.26 23.80 5.55
CA GLY A 250 -13.53 23.98 6.98
C GLY A 250 -13.02 22.83 7.87
N TYR A 251 -12.26 21.90 7.28
CA TYR A 251 -11.67 20.75 7.94
C TYR A 251 -10.15 20.91 8.04
N ASP A 252 -9.56 20.40 9.12
CA ASP A 252 -8.10 20.40 9.29
C ASP A 252 -7.45 19.25 8.50
N ALA A 253 -8.22 18.20 8.23
CA ALA A 253 -7.77 17.03 7.49
C ALA A 253 -8.87 16.45 6.60
N VAL A 254 -8.42 15.72 5.58
CA VAL A 254 -9.25 14.82 4.78
C VAL A 254 -8.77 13.38 4.98
N GLN A 255 -9.71 12.45 5.13
CA GLN A 255 -9.43 11.02 5.14
C GLN A 255 -9.91 10.40 3.84
N PHE A 256 -9.03 9.66 3.17
CA PHE A 256 -9.33 8.98 1.93
C PHE A 256 -9.78 7.54 2.18
N LEU A 257 -10.89 7.17 1.56
CA LEU A 257 -11.39 5.80 1.47
C LEU A 257 -12.02 5.58 0.08
N PRO A 258 -11.97 4.38 -0.49
CA PRO A 258 -10.85 3.45 -0.36
C PRO A 258 -9.56 4.05 -0.93
N THR A 259 -8.41 3.46 -0.60
CA THR A 259 -7.17 3.75 -1.35
C THR A 259 -6.45 2.50 -1.85
N GLU A 260 -6.61 1.36 -1.19
CA GLU A 260 -5.96 0.10 -1.51
C GLU A 260 -6.60 -0.57 -2.73
N PRO A 261 -5.81 -1.31 -3.53
CA PRO A 261 -6.36 -2.19 -4.54
C PRO A 261 -7.37 -3.18 -3.93
N THR A 262 -8.53 -3.29 -4.58
CA THR A 262 -9.62 -4.17 -4.17
C THR A 262 -9.65 -5.42 -5.02
N ILE A 263 -10.54 -6.35 -4.70
CA ILE A 263 -10.83 -7.53 -5.53
C ILE A 263 -11.18 -7.17 -6.98
N GLU A 264 -10.93 -8.12 -7.88
CA GLU A 264 -11.37 -8.07 -9.28
C GLU A 264 -12.64 -8.93 -9.46
N TYR A 265 -13.54 -8.54 -10.37
CA TYR A 265 -14.82 -9.25 -10.58
C TYR A 265 -14.66 -10.48 -11.48
N ARG A 266 -14.16 -11.58 -10.92
CA ARG A 266 -13.73 -12.78 -11.65
C ARG A 266 -14.70 -13.94 -11.59
N ASP A 267 -14.71 -14.78 -12.63
CA ASP A 267 -15.35 -16.10 -12.64
C ASP A 267 -14.33 -17.24 -12.80
N GLU A 268 -14.79 -18.50 -12.80
CA GLU A 268 -13.93 -19.70 -12.90
C GLU A 268 -13.22 -19.82 -14.26
N TYR A 269 -13.65 -19.07 -15.28
CA TYR A 269 -13.11 -19.06 -16.64
C TYR A 269 -12.29 -17.80 -16.94
N SER A 270 -12.22 -16.84 -16.01
CA SER A 270 -11.46 -15.60 -16.18
C SER A 270 -9.98 -15.90 -16.48
N PRO A 271 -9.35 -15.17 -17.42
CA PRO A 271 -7.91 -15.26 -17.65
C PRO A 271 -7.14 -14.93 -16.36
N GLU A 272 -5.82 -15.19 -16.35
CA GLU A 272 -4.98 -14.93 -15.18
C GLU A 272 -5.20 -13.51 -14.62
N SER A 273 -5.32 -12.50 -15.48
CA SER A 273 -5.79 -11.14 -15.15
C SER A 273 -6.81 -10.68 -16.17
N GLU A 274 -7.90 -10.05 -15.71
CA GLU A 274 -8.96 -9.51 -16.58
C GLU A 274 -8.55 -8.18 -17.24
N PHE A 275 -7.69 -7.42 -16.58
CA PHE A 275 -7.20 -6.13 -17.05
C PHE A 275 -5.88 -6.23 -17.81
N PHE A 276 -5.21 -7.38 -17.75
CA PHE A 276 -3.95 -7.69 -18.43
C PHE A 276 -3.99 -9.13 -18.98
N SER A 277 -4.54 -9.32 -20.18
CA SER A 277 -4.78 -10.64 -20.75
C SER A 277 -3.81 -10.96 -21.90
N PHE A 278 -3.25 -12.17 -21.91
CA PHE A 278 -2.37 -12.63 -22.97
C PHE A 278 -3.19 -13.06 -24.20
N ALA A 279 -3.16 -12.27 -25.26
CA ALA A 279 -3.95 -12.48 -26.48
C ALA A 279 -3.19 -13.29 -27.56
N GLY A 280 -1.85 -13.32 -27.50
CA GLY A 280 -1.06 -14.15 -28.41
C GLY A 280 0.45 -13.96 -28.25
N GLU A 281 1.23 -14.86 -28.84
CA GLU A 281 2.68 -14.78 -28.82
C GLU A 281 3.30 -15.11 -30.19
N SER A 282 4.41 -14.45 -30.50
CA SER A 282 5.24 -14.68 -31.67
C SER A 282 6.72 -14.51 -31.26
N GLY A 283 7.33 -15.62 -30.84
CA GLY A 283 8.69 -15.61 -30.28
C GLY A 283 8.77 -14.85 -28.95
N ASP A 284 9.60 -13.81 -28.91
CA ASP A 284 9.78 -12.94 -27.74
C ASP A 284 8.84 -11.73 -27.75
N ILE A 285 7.95 -11.62 -28.73
CA ILE A 285 6.90 -10.59 -28.76
C ILE A 285 5.57 -11.22 -28.35
N ILE A 286 4.91 -10.59 -27.39
CA ILE A 286 3.58 -11.00 -26.93
C ILE A 286 2.58 -9.87 -27.18
N ARG A 287 1.34 -10.25 -27.51
CA ARG A 287 0.21 -9.34 -27.64
C ARG A 287 -0.61 -9.42 -26.36
N ILE A 288 -0.78 -8.29 -25.70
CA ILE A 288 -1.56 -8.18 -24.47
C ILE A 288 -2.79 -7.32 -24.73
N GLU A 289 -3.95 -7.84 -24.35
CA GLU A 289 -5.20 -7.09 -24.22
C GLU A 289 -5.19 -6.38 -22.86
N LEU A 290 -5.23 -5.05 -22.90
CA LEU A 290 -5.24 -4.18 -21.74
C LEU A 290 -6.62 -3.56 -21.59
N THR A 291 -7.22 -3.72 -20.42
CA THR A 291 -8.52 -3.13 -20.07
C THR A 291 -8.35 -2.26 -18.84
N LYS A 292 -8.90 -1.04 -18.88
CA LYS A 292 -8.83 -0.12 -17.75
C LYS A 292 -9.54 -0.73 -16.54
N PRO A 293 -8.89 -0.80 -15.37
CA PRO A 293 -9.51 -1.35 -14.18
C PRO A 293 -10.80 -0.63 -13.80
N ASN A 294 -11.83 -1.42 -13.51
CA ASN A 294 -13.12 -0.93 -13.05
C ASN A 294 -13.61 -1.80 -11.88
N THR A 295 -13.14 -1.45 -10.69
CA THR A 295 -13.52 -2.08 -9.43
C THR A 295 -14.24 -1.06 -8.58
N GLN A 296 -15.36 -1.43 -7.96
CA GLN A 296 -16.11 -0.55 -7.07
C GLN A 296 -16.36 -1.26 -5.74
N ASP A 297 -15.75 -0.75 -4.68
CA ASP A 297 -15.94 -1.21 -3.31
C ASP A 297 -15.72 -0.02 -2.35
N TRP A 298 -16.18 -0.15 -1.12
CA TRP A 298 -15.90 0.76 -0.01
C TRP A 298 -14.47 0.66 0.51
N GLY A 299 -13.69 -0.33 0.08
CA GLY A 299 -12.27 -0.50 0.43
C GLY A 299 -11.97 -1.59 1.43
N TYR A 300 -12.95 -2.44 1.73
CA TYR A 300 -12.81 -3.47 2.76
C TYR A 300 -12.54 -4.84 2.15
N ASP A 301 -12.86 -5.04 0.87
CA ASP A 301 -12.58 -6.26 0.13
C ASP A 301 -11.18 -6.15 -0.52
N VAL A 302 -10.15 -6.19 0.34
CA VAL A 302 -8.74 -5.99 -0.04
C VAL A 302 -7.98 -7.32 -0.02
N PRO A 303 -7.39 -7.78 -1.14
CA PRO A 303 -6.58 -9.00 -1.17
C PRO A 303 -5.19 -8.87 -0.52
N ILE A 304 -4.86 -7.68 0.02
CA ILE A 304 -3.59 -7.27 0.64
C ILE A 304 -2.40 -7.18 -0.31
N LEU A 305 -2.39 -7.92 -1.42
CA LEU A 305 -1.38 -7.76 -2.46
C LEU A 305 -1.39 -6.30 -2.97
N GLY A 306 -0.24 -5.63 -2.83
CA GLY A 306 -0.07 -4.29 -3.37
C GLY A 306 -0.79 -3.21 -2.58
N SER A 307 -1.16 -3.41 -1.31
CA SER A 307 -1.72 -2.31 -0.49
C SER A 307 -0.75 -1.15 -0.24
N SER A 308 0.51 -1.25 -0.71
CA SER A 308 1.44 -0.12 -0.84
C SER A 308 1.09 0.82 -1.99
N THR A 309 0.33 0.35 -3.00
CA THR A 309 -0.13 1.15 -4.14
C THR A 309 -1.49 1.77 -3.88
N THR A 310 -1.92 2.64 -4.79
CA THR A 310 -3.31 3.10 -4.87
C THR A 310 -4.10 2.24 -5.86
N ASN A 311 -5.38 1.99 -5.59
CA ASN A 311 -6.28 1.31 -6.51
C ASN A 311 -6.30 2.02 -7.87
N SER A 312 -5.91 1.31 -8.92
CA SER A 312 -5.85 1.82 -10.29
C SER A 312 -7.20 2.30 -10.83
N ALA A 313 -8.33 1.76 -10.35
CA ALA A 313 -9.66 2.24 -10.72
C ALA A 313 -9.93 3.68 -10.27
N LEU A 314 -9.20 4.16 -9.25
CA LEU A 314 -9.29 5.53 -8.73
C LEU A 314 -8.30 6.50 -9.40
N LEU A 315 -7.54 6.03 -10.39
CA LEU A 315 -6.50 6.81 -11.07
C LEU A 315 -6.88 7.02 -12.54
N SER A 316 -7.04 8.28 -12.95
CA SER A 316 -7.46 8.61 -14.32
C SER A 316 -6.41 8.20 -15.36
N SER A 317 -5.14 8.38 -15.02
CA SER A 317 -3.93 8.08 -15.81
C SER A 317 -3.27 6.76 -15.41
N LEU A 318 -3.84 6.05 -14.43
CA LEU A 318 -3.26 4.85 -13.82
C LEU A 318 -1.91 5.10 -13.11
N ARG A 319 -1.49 6.36 -12.90
CA ARG A 319 -0.18 6.71 -12.34
C ARG A 319 -0.25 7.04 -10.84
N PRO A 320 0.75 6.60 -10.03
CA PRO A 320 0.91 7.06 -8.65
C PRO A 320 0.95 8.59 -8.48
N ASP A 321 1.43 9.32 -9.48
CA ASP A 321 1.55 10.79 -9.48
C ASP A 321 0.27 11.52 -9.08
N GLU A 322 -0.91 11.03 -9.48
CA GLU A 322 -2.18 11.69 -9.14
C GLU A 322 -2.42 11.80 -7.64
N VAL A 323 -1.94 10.82 -6.89
CA VAL A 323 -2.08 10.79 -5.42
C VAL A 323 -1.17 11.84 -4.80
N ILE A 324 0.08 11.93 -5.25
CA ILE A 324 1.03 12.93 -4.75
C ILE A 324 0.62 14.34 -5.19
N GLU A 325 0.03 14.50 -6.38
CA GLU A 325 -0.51 15.77 -6.86
C GLU A 325 -1.67 16.26 -5.97
N LEU A 326 -2.62 15.38 -5.64
CA LEU A 326 -3.71 15.73 -4.72
C LEU A 326 -3.17 16.08 -3.32
N ILE A 327 -2.30 15.25 -2.76
CA ILE A 327 -1.69 15.49 -1.44
C ILE A 327 -0.95 16.83 -1.44
N SER A 328 -0.16 17.11 -2.48
CA SER A 328 0.57 18.37 -2.60
C SER A 328 -0.37 19.57 -2.71
N THR A 329 -1.51 19.41 -3.41
CA THR A 329 -2.55 20.44 -3.54
C THR A 329 -3.17 20.77 -2.18
N LEU A 330 -3.42 19.76 -1.34
CA LEU A 330 -3.96 19.93 0.01
C LEU A 330 -2.95 20.55 0.97
N HIS A 331 -1.68 20.12 0.93
CA HIS A 331 -0.63 20.68 1.77
C HIS A 331 -0.29 22.15 1.42
N ASN A 332 -0.46 22.55 0.16
CA ASN A 332 -0.21 23.91 -0.31
C ASN A 332 -1.49 24.73 -0.47
N PHE A 333 -2.60 24.30 0.13
CA PHE A 333 -3.90 24.96 0.01
C PHE A 333 -3.86 26.41 0.52
N SER A 334 -4.56 27.33 -0.17
CA SER A 334 -4.31 28.78 -0.05
C SER A 334 -4.62 29.39 1.32
N THR A 335 -5.54 28.79 2.08
CA THR A 335 -5.92 29.24 3.43
C THR A 335 -5.16 28.53 4.55
N GLY A 336 -4.23 27.64 4.20
CA GLY A 336 -3.47 26.81 5.12
C GLY A 336 -3.52 25.34 4.71
N PRO A 337 -2.54 24.53 5.14
CA PRO A 337 -2.46 23.12 4.77
C PRO A 337 -3.66 22.33 5.30
N ILE A 338 -4.19 21.44 4.47
CA ILE A 338 -5.16 20.41 4.85
C ILE A 338 -4.40 19.09 4.96
N GLN A 339 -4.48 18.45 6.12
CA GLN A 339 -3.77 17.19 6.37
C GLN A 339 -4.41 16.02 5.64
N VAL A 340 -3.63 14.99 5.33
CA VAL A 340 -4.12 13.77 4.66
C VAL A 340 -4.05 12.55 5.57
N ILE A 341 -5.14 11.78 5.64
CA ILE A 341 -5.24 10.53 6.38
C ILE A 341 -5.52 9.39 5.42
N TYR A 342 -4.72 8.33 5.49
CA TYR A 342 -5.08 7.06 4.86
C TYR A 342 -5.86 6.18 5.80
N ASP A 343 -6.90 5.58 5.26
CA ASP A 343 -7.46 4.38 5.83
C ASP A 343 -6.58 3.17 5.51
N LEU A 344 -6.31 2.29 6.47
CA LEU A 344 -5.47 1.11 6.33
C LEU A 344 -6.22 -0.15 6.77
N VAL A 345 -6.55 -1.01 5.80
CA VAL A 345 -7.34 -2.24 6.03
C VAL A 345 -6.42 -3.47 6.09
N TYR A 346 -5.76 -3.68 7.23
CA TYR A 346 -4.76 -4.76 7.44
C TYR A 346 -5.22 -5.81 8.47
N GLY A 347 -6.48 -5.79 8.90
CA GLY A 347 -7.04 -6.77 9.85
C GLY A 347 -7.34 -8.13 9.21
N HIS A 348 -7.71 -8.12 7.93
CA HIS A 348 -8.10 -9.30 7.13
C HIS A 348 -7.66 -9.12 5.67
N ALA A 349 -7.86 -10.17 4.87
CA ALA A 349 -7.78 -10.11 3.42
C ALA A 349 -8.99 -10.80 2.78
N ASP A 350 -9.42 -10.36 1.61
CA ASP A 350 -10.41 -11.12 0.82
C ASP A 350 -9.87 -12.50 0.38
N ASN A 351 -10.76 -13.46 0.08
CA ASN A 351 -10.39 -14.81 -0.38
C ASN A 351 -9.56 -14.84 -1.67
N GLN A 352 -9.63 -13.82 -2.54
CA GLN A 352 -8.74 -13.71 -3.69
C GLN A 352 -7.25 -13.66 -3.30
N SER A 353 -6.94 -13.31 -2.04
CA SER A 353 -5.57 -13.39 -1.50
C SER A 353 -4.97 -14.80 -1.58
N GLU A 354 -5.77 -15.87 -1.52
CA GLU A 354 -5.30 -17.25 -1.66
C GLU A 354 -4.72 -17.55 -3.06
N LEU A 355 -5.13 -16.77 -4.06
CA LEU A 355 -4.62 -16.85 -5.44
C LEU A 355 -3.38 -15.97 -5.67
N LEU A 356 -3.15 -15.00 -4.79
CA LEU A 356 -2.19 -13.90 -5.02
C LEU A 356 -0.97 -13.97 -4.09
N LEU A 357 -1.16 -14.44 -2.86
CA LEU A 357 -0.15 -14.46 -1.81
C LEU A 357 0.22 -15.90 -1.42
N PRO A 358 1.47 -16.16 -1.02
CA PRO A 358 1.83 -17.46 -0.48
C PRO A 358 1.13 -17.68 0.88
N HIS A 359 0.79 -18.94 1.16
CA HIS A 359 -0.01 -19.32 2.34
C HIS A 359 0.54 -18.79 3.68
N GLN A 360 1.85 -18.51 3.77
CA GLN A 360 2.48 -17.95 4.97
C GLN A 360 1.87 -16.61 5.39
N PHE A 361 1.29 -15.83 4.46
CA PHE A 361 0.58 -14.59 4.76
C PHE A 361 -0.76 -14.79 5.46
N LEU A 362 -1.32 -16.01 5.44
CA LEU A 362 -2.69 -16.30 5.86
C LEU A 362 -2.69 -17.27 7.05
N LYS A 363 -3.59 -17.05 8.02
CA LYS A 363 -3.86 -17.97 9.14
C LYS A 363 -5.02 -18.91 8.86
N GLY A 364 -5.84 -18.61 7.85
CA GLY A 364 -7.03 -19.36 7.46
C GLY A 364 -8.27 -18.46 7.34
N PRO A 365 -9.44 -19.04 7.05
CA PRO A 365 -10.64 -18.28 6.74
C PRO A 365 -11.26 -17.58 7.96
N ASN A 366 -11.85 -16.41 7.73
CA ASN A 366 -12.62 -15.62 8.69
C ASN A 366 -13.94 -15.09 8.05
N MET A 367 -14.65 -14.20 8.75
CA MET A 367 -15.94 -13.67 8.26
C MET A 367 -15.82 -12.67 7.09
N TYR A 368 -14.63 -12.14 6.83
CA TYR A 368 -14.31 -11.17 5.78
C TYR A 368 -13.38 -11.75 4.69
N GLY A 369 -13.16 -13.07 4.69
CA GLY A 369 -12.21 -13.75 3.81
C GLY A 369 -11.19 -14.55 4.61
N GLN A 370 -9.99 -14.01 4.81
CA GLN A 370 -8.84 -14.65 5.43
C GLN A 370 -8.26 -13.81 6.58
N ASP A 371 -7.89 -14.47 7.68
CA ASP A 371 -7.08 -13.88 8.75
C ASP A 371 -5.63 -13.72 8.29
N LEU A 372 -5.02 -12.55 8.52
CA LEU A 372 -3.63 -12.30 8.18
C LEU A 372 -2.63 -12.79 9.23
N ASN A 373 -1.49 -13.29 8.77
CA ASN A 373 -0.43 -13.86 9.60
C ASN A 373 0.62 -12.84 10.08
N HIS A 374 0.19 -11.81 10.80
CA HIS A 374 1.06 -10.79 11.41
C HIS A 374 1.98 -11.32 12.53
N GLN A 375 1.89 -12.61 12.88
CA GLN A 375 2.74 -13.27 13.87
C GLN A 375 4.03 -13.86 13.25
N LEU A 376 4.01 -14.13 11.95
CA LEU A 376 5.23 -14.58 11.25
C LEU A 376 6.14 -13.36 11.01
N PRO A 377 7.38 -13.34 11.53
CA PRO A 377 8.21 -12.13 11.52
C PRO A 377 8.41 -11.52 10.13
N MET A 378 8.69 -12.34 9.10
CA MET A 378 8.88 -11.83 7.74
C MET A 378 7.60 -11.22 7.14
N VAL A 379 6.44 -11.84 7.36
CA VAL A 379 5.15 -11.30 6.92
C VAL A 379 4.83 -9.99 7.62
N ARG A 380 5.02 -9.93 8.95
CA ARG A 380 4.87 -8.70 9.73
C ARG A 380 5.79 -7.59 9.20
N SER A 381 7.04 -7.92 8.87
CA SER A 381 7.98 -6.97 8.28
C SER A 381 7.54 -6.49 6.90
N ILE A 382 6.99 -7.37 6.05
CA ILE A 382 6.44 -7.00 4.75
C ILE A 382 5.25 -6.07 4.91
N PHE A 383 4.31 -6.34 5.82
CA PHE A 383 3.18 -5.43 6.04
C PHE A 383 3.62 -4.06 6.55
N LEU A 384 4.58 -3.99 7.48
CA LEU A 384 5.12 -2.72 7.93
C LEU A 384 5.83 -1.97 6.79
N GLU A 385 6.59 -2.67 5.94
CA GLU A 385 7.20 -2.05 4.76
C GLU A 385 6.15 -1.59 3.73
N MET A 386 5.08 -2.35 3.55
CA MET A 386 3.96 -2.01 2.68
C MET A 386 3.29 -0.71 3.14
N GLN A 387 3.00 -0.62 4.44
CA GLN A 387 2.52 0.60 5.07
C GLN A 387 3.53 1.74 4.92
N ARG A 388 4.84 1.50 5.12
CA ARG A 388 5.90 2.50 4.94
C ARG A 388 5.87 3.13 3.55
N ARG A 389 5.80 2.29 2.52
CA ARG A 389 5.72 2.73 1.12
C ARG A 389 4.47 3.55 0.88
N LYS A 390 3.32 3.09 1.41
CA LYS A 390 2.05 3.80 1.30
C LYS A 390 2.13 5.17 1.95
N ILE A 391 2.58 5.27 3.21
CA ILE A 391 2.64 6.55 3.90
C ILE A 391 3.66 7.50 3.28
N ASN A 392 4.71 7.01 2.62
CA ASN A 392 5.70 7.83 1.92
C ASN A 392 5.13 8.57 0.69
N THR A 393 3.85 8.41 0.32
CA THR A 393 3.18 9.35 -0.60
C THR A 393 3.02 10.75 0.02
N GLY A 394 3.14 10.89 1.35
CA GLY A 394 3.08 12.16 2.06
C GLY A 394 1.93 12.29 3.05
N ALA A 395 1.22 11.21 3.39
CA ALA A 395 0.16 11.26 4.40
C ALA A 395 0.64 11.86 5.73
N ASP A 396 -0.27 12.48 6.48
CA ASP A 396 -0.04 13.08 7.79
C ASP A 396 -0.55 12.21 8.94
N GLY A 397 -1.51 11.33 8.63
CA GLY A 397 -2.13 10.41 9.57
C GLY A 397 -2.49 9.08 8.93
N ILE A 398 -2.77 8.10 9.78
CA ILE A 398 -3.38 6.81 9.40
C ILE A 398 -4.60 6.55 10.28
N ARG A 399 -5.63 5.93 9.71
CA ARG A 399 -6.65 5.17 10.43
C ARG A 399 -6.31 3.69 10.26
N VAL A 400 -6.10 2.98 11.36
CA VAL A 400 -6.04 1.51 11.35
C VAL A 400 -7.48 1.03 11.47
N ASP A 401 -8.01 0.53 10.36
CA ASP A 401 -9.35 -0.03 10.28
C ASP A 401 -9.39 -1.40 10.97
N GLY A 402 -10.50 -1.71 11.65
CA GLY A 402 -10.66 -3.00 12.31
C GLY A 402 -9.54 -3.33 13.32
N GLY A 403 -9.11 -2.38 14.16
CA GLY A 403 -8.07 -2.56 15.17
C GLY A 403 -8.31 -3.77 16.09
N GLN A 404 -9.58 -4.10 16.36
CA GLN A 404 -9.96 -5.30 17.12
C GLN A 404 -9.70 -6.63 16.39
N ASP A 405 -9.49 -6.63 15.07
CA ASP A 405 -9.32 -7.85 14.28
C ASP A 405 -7.87 -8.36 14.26
N PHE A 406 -6.92 -7.53 14.69
CA PHE A 406 -5.52 -7.91 14.90
C PHE A 406 -5.39 -8.83 16.11
N ARG A 407 -5.68 -10.11 15.90
CA ARG A 407 -5.72 -11.13 16.94
C ARG A 407 -4.84 -12.33 16.61
N PHE A 408 -4.35 -12.98 17.66
CA PHE A 408 -3.61 -14.23 17.54
C PHE A 408 -3.97 -15.19 18.67
N PHE A 409 -3.88 -16.48 18.40
CA PHE A 409 -3.98 -17.50 19.43
C PHE A 409 -2.66 -17.59 20.18
N ASN A 410 -2.68 -17.27 21.47
CA ASN A 410 -1.53 -17.42 22.36
C ASN A 410 -1.57 -18.82 23.01
N PRO A 411 -0.67 -19.76 22.62
CA PRO A 411 -0.67 -21.11 23.16
C PRO A 411 -0.27 -21.18 24.65
N LEU A 412 0.41 -20.15 25.18
CA LEU A 412 0.83 -20.11 26.58
C LEU A 412 -0.34 -19.79 27.52
N THR A 413 -1.27 -18.95 27.06
CA THR A 413 -2.46 -18.55 27.83
C THR A 413 -3.70 -19.34 27.42
N GLY A 414 -3.68 -20.01 26.26
CA GLY A 414 -4.81 -20.74 25.70
C GLY A 414 -5.93 -19.81 25.22
N ARG A 415 -5.62 -18.55 24.91
CA ARG A 415 -6.60 -17.50 24.57
C ARG A 415 -6.27 -16.84 23.25
N VAL A 416 -7.29 -16.29 22.62
CA VAL A 416 -7.11 -15.31 21.54
C VAL A 416 -6.85 -13.95 22.19
N GLU A 417 -5.74 -13.32 21.81
CA GLU A 417 -5.27 -12.05 22.34
C GLU A 417 -5.16 -11.02 21.21
N TYR A 418 -5.26 -9.73 21.54
CA TYR A 418 -5.03 -8.63 20.61
C TYR A 418 -3.53 -8.39 20.44
N ASP A 419 -3.07 -8.18 19.21
CA ASP A 419 -1.66 -7.85 18.91
C ASP A 419 -1.42 -6.34 19.04
N ASP A 420 -1.52 -5.83 20.27
CA ASP A 420 -1.29 -4.41 20.56
C ASP A 420 0.13 -3.98 20.18
N ALA A 421 1.11 -4.88 20.26
CA ALA A 421 2.47 -4.60 19.82
C ALA A 421 2.55 -4.31 18.31
N TYR A 422 1.67 -4.91 17.50
CA TYR A 422 1.61 -4.64 16.07
C TYR A 422 0.91 -3.32 15.78
N LEU A 423 -0.22 -3.08 16.43
CA LEU A 423 -0.97 -1.82 16.32
C LEU A 423 -0.09 -0.62 16.70
N LEU A 424 0.72 -0.74 17.75
CA LEU A 424 1.70 0.29 18.13
C LEU A 424 2.82 0.43 17.11
N ALA A 425 3.33 -0.68 16.54
CA ALA A 425 4.34 -0.63 15.49
C ALA A 425 3.84 0.07 14.21
N MET A 426 2.56 -0.11 13.85
CA MET A 426 1.94 0.62 12.74
C MET A 426 1.89 2.14 13.01
N SER A 427 1.68 2.57 14.26
CA SER A 427 1.71 4.00 14.62
C SER A 427 3.13 4.58 14.65
N ASP A 428 4.12 3.78 15.02
CA ASP A 428 5.51 4.21 15.18
C ASP A 428 6.37 4.07 13.91
N LEU A 429 5.69 3.86 12.78
CA LEU A 429 6.33 3.73 11.49
C LEU A 429 6.80 5.10 10.97
N VAL A 430 8.10 5.21 10.69
CA VAL A 430 8.72 6.45 10.24
C VAL A 430 8.42 6.67 8.76
N GLN A 431 7.77 7.79 8.46
CA GLN A 431 7.71 8.32 7.10
C GLN A 431 9.05 8.99 6.78
N GLN A 432 9.60 8.69 5.60
CA GLN A 432 10.84 9.28 5.12
C GLN A 432 10.68 9.76 3.68
N ILE A 433 10.79 11.07 3.46
CA ILE A 433 10.64 11.73 2.16
C ILE A 433 11.72 12.79 2.03
N GLU A 434 12.56 12.70 1.00
CA GLU A 434 13.63 13.67 0.70
C GLU A 434 14.46 14.09 1.93
N GLY A 435 14.91 13.10 2.71
CA GLY A 435 15.71 13.29 3.92
C GLY A 435 14.96 13.79 5.15
N SER A 436 13.66 14.11 5.04
CA SER A 436 12.80 14.46 6.16
C SER A 436 12.22 13.21 6.82
N GLN A 437 12.18 13.19 8.15
CA GLN A 437 11.63 12.08 8.93
C GLN A 437 10.56 12.58 9.91
N ARG A 438 9.40 11.93 9.92
CA ARG A 438 8.32 12.19 10.86
C ARG A 438 7.49 10.94 11.15
N LEU A 439 6.87 10.92 12.31
CA LEU A 439 5.83 9.97 12.68
C LEU A 439 4.46 10.57 12.37
N LEU A 440 3.50 9.75 11.96
CA LEU A 440 2.16 10.22 11.62
C LEU A 440 1.26 10.18 12.85
N PHE A 441 0.21 10.99 12.92
CA PHE A 441 -0.80 10.74 13.96
C PHE A 441 -1.59 9.46 13.60
N THR A 442 -2.19 8.83 14.60
CA THR A 442 -2.88 7.56 14.42
C THR A 442 -4.28 7.62 14.99
N ILE A 443 -5.21 7.07 14.23
CA ILE A 443 -6.57 6.76 14.65
C ILE A 443 -6.67 5.24 14.64
N TYR A 444 -7.12 4.65 15.73
CA TYR A 444 -7.47 3.23 15.76
C TYR A 444 -8.99 3.11 15.74
N GLU A 445 -9.55 2.49 14.71
CA GLU A 445 -10.93 2.06 14.76
C GLU A 445 -10.98 0.74 15.55
N ASP A 446 -11.26 0.82 16.85
CA ASP A 446 -11.14 -0.34 17.74
C ASP A 446 -12.31 -0.41 18.73
N GLY A 447 -13.18 -1.38 18.48
CA GLY A 447 -14.36 -1.70 19.27
C GLY A 447 -14.15 -2.82 20.29
N ARG A 448 -12.93 -3.08 20.77
CA ARG A 448 -12.73 -4.12 21.79
C ARG A 448 -13.62 -3.90 23.02
N PRO A 449 -14.18 -4.95 23.64
CA PRO A 449 -13.76 -6.35 23.55
C PRO A 449 -14.47 -7.19 22.48
N TRP A 450 -14.87 -6.63 21.32
CA TRP A 450 -15.36 -7.42 20.17
C TRP A 450 -14.55 -8.70 19.94
N PRO A 451 -15.19 -9.87 19.74
CA PRO A 451 -16.63 -10.09 19.55
C PRO A 451 -17.35 -10.56 20.83
N GLN A 452 -16.86 -10.21 22.03
CA GLN A 452 -17.51 -10.60 23.27
C GLN A 452 -18.99 -10.14 23.30
N GLU A 453 -19.90 -10.98 23.80
CA GLU A 453 -21.32 -10.60 23.94
C GLU A 453 -21.47 -9.31 24.76
N GLY A 454 -22.25 -8.36 24.24
CA GLY A 454 -22.48 -7.05 24.86
C GLY A 454 -21.33 -6.05 24.73
N TRP A 455 -20.31 -6.35 23.91
CA TRP A 455 -19.19 -5.45 23.60
C TRP A 455 -19.61 -4.02 23.28
N GLU A 456 -20.77 -3.82 22.62
CA GLU A 456 -21.30 -2.51 22.24
C GLU A 456 -21.50 -1.57 23.45
N ASP A 457 -21.84 -2.18 24.60
CA ASP A 457 -22.16 -1.45 25.82
C ASP A 457 -21.00 -1.46 26.82
N ILE A 458 -20.11 -2.45 26.77
CA ILE A 458 -18.96 -2.57 27.70
C ILE A 458 -17.64 -2.02 27.15
N SER A 459 -17.54 -1.74 25.85
CA SER A 459 -16.32 -1.16 25.25
C SER A 459 -16.01 0.20 25.88
N THR A 460 -14.75 0.45 26.21
CA THR A 460 -14.34 1.72 26.82
C THR A 460 -13.82 2.72 25.80
N TYR A 461 -13.35 2.25 24.65
CA TYR A 461 -12.63 3.02 23.62
C TYR A 461 -11.36 3.70 24.14
N ARG A 462 -10.74 3.11 25.18
CA ARG A 462 -9.59 3.69 25.87
C ARG A 462 -8.32 2.85 25.76
N GLU A 463 -8.43 1.59 25.36
CA GLU A 463 -7.35 0.62 25.50
C GLU A 463 -6.09 1.02 24.71
N LEU A 464 -6.24 1.49 23.47
CA LEU A 464 -5.09 1.91 22.66
C LEU A 464 -4.63 3.32 23.00
N ILE A 465 -5.53 4.24 23.35
CA ILE A 465 -5.11 5.59 23.77
C ILE A 465 -4.45 5.60 25.17
N GLU A 466 -4.71 4.61 26.02
CA GLU A 466 -3.96 4.42 27.26
C GLU A 466 -2.53 3.94 27.00
N LEU A 467 -2.33 3.11 25.97
CA LEU A 467 -1.00 2.69 25.50
C LEU A 467 -0.29 3.78 24.67
N LYS A 468 -1.06 4.58 23.93
CA LYS A 468 -0.60 5.60 22.98
C LYS A 468 -1.41 6.90 23.13
N PRO A 469 -1.13 7.74 24.15
CA PRO A 469 -1.92 8.93 24.48
C PRO A 469 -1.98 10.03 23.40
N ASP A 470 -1.11 9.95 22.39
CA ASP A 470 -1.04 10.84 21.23
C ASP A 470 -1.84 10.34 20.02
N SER A 471 -2.60 9.24 20.17
CA SER A 471 -3.53 8.69 19.18
C SER A 471 -5.00 8.97 19.53
N TYR A 472 -5.90 8.70 18.60
CA TYR A 472 -7.33 8.57 18.86
C TYR A 472 -7.76 7.11 18.78
N GLN A 473 -8.80 6.74 19.52
CA GLN A 473 -9.50 5.48 19.34
C GLN A 473 -10.97 5.79 19.05
N TRP A 474 -11.44 5.32 17.90
CA TRP A 474 -12.82 5.46 17.46
C TRP A 474 -13.62 4.23 17.88
N GLY A 475 -14.82 4.48 18.39
CA GLY A 475 -15.77 3.44 18.70
C GLY A 475 -16.67 3.07 17.50
N PRO A 476 -17.26 1.87 17.51
CA PRO A 476 -18.18 1.33 16.52
C PRO A 476 -19.51 2.10 16.44
N LEU A 477 -19.77 3.01 17.40
CA LEU A 477 -20.97 3.86 17.43
C LEU A 477 -21.15 4.67 16.14
N ILE A 478 -20.08 4.83 15.36
CA ILE A 478 -20.08 5.60 14.12
C ILE A 478 -20.26 4.70 12.88
N PHE A 479 -19.83 3.42 12.89
CA PHE A 479 -19.65 2.67 11.63
C PHE A 479 -20.26 1.27 11.54
N ALA A 480 -20.69 0.63 12.62
CA ALA A 480 -21.35 -0.68 12.51
C ALA A 480 -22.76 -0.52 11.88
N HIS A 481 -22.82 -0.54 10.54
CA HIS A 481 -24.02 -0.63 9.67
C HIS A 481 -24.78 0.64 9.27
N ASN A 482 -24.19 1.85 9.25
CA ASN A 482 -24.96 3.10 9.00
C ASN A 482 -26.18 3.26 9.96
N THR A 483 -26.15 2.54 11.09
CA THR A 483 -27.13 2.54 12.16
C THR A 483 -27.44 3.94 12.72
N PRO A 484 -26.52 4.93 12.72
CA PRO A 484 -26.84 6.28 13.18
C PRO A 484 -28.04 6.94 12.50
N THR A 485 -28.43 6.47 11.30
CA THR A 485 -29.58 6.99 10.56
C THR A 485 -30.90 6.27 10.88
N LEU A 486 -30.86 5.15 11.61
CA LEU A 486 -32.04 4.39 11.96
C LEU A 486 -32.79 5.07 13.12
N ASN A 487 -34.12 5.07 13.03
CA ASN A 487 -34.98 5.64 14.06
C ASN A 487 -34.76 4.95 15.42
N GLY A 488 -34.64 5.74 16.49
CA GLY A 488 -34.41 5.25 17.86
C GLY A 488 -32.96 4.89 18.20
N VAL A 489 -32.02 4.87 17.23
CA VAL A 489 -30.61 4.55 17.53
C VAL A 489 -29.99 5.57 18.46
N TRP A 490 -30.17 6.86 18.20
CA TRP A 490 -29.67 7.90 19.10
C TRP A 490 -30.39 7.90 20.44
N GLU A 491 -31.68 7.61 20.50
CA GLU A 491 -32.38 7.48 21.79
C GLU A 491 -31.77 6.39 22.67
N GLN A 492 -31.33 5.28 22.07
CA GLN A 492 -30.67 4.17 22.77
C GLN A 492 -29.20 4.45 23.08
N LYS A 493 -28.46 5.03 22.12
CA LYS A 493 -27.00 5.17 22.18
C LYS A 493 -26.52 6.53 22.69
N TRP A 494 -27.38 7.54 22.86
CA TRP A 494 -27.00 8.87 23.37
C TRP A 494 -26.32 8.81 24.73
N ARG A 495 -26.78 7.90 25.61
CA ARG A 495 -26.13 7.69 26.91
C ARG A 495 -24.65 7.30 26.74
N ARG A 496 -24.33 6.46 25.75
CA ARG A 496 -22.95 6.04 25.46
C ARG A 496 -22.10 7.21 24.97
N VAL A 497 -22.66 8.10 24.15
CA VAL A 497 -22.00 9.35 23.72
C VAL A 497 -21.65 10.24 24.92
N CYS A 498 -22.48 10.26 25.97
CA CYS A 498 -22.21 11.05 27.18
C CYS A 498 -21.24 10.39 28.18
N GLU A 499 -20.92 9.10 28.02
CA GLU A 499 -19.99 8.37 28.91
C GLU A 499 -18.52 8.56 28.52
N VAL A 500 -18.27 8.93 27.27
CA VAL A 500 -16.97 9.23 26.66
C VAL A 500 -16.77 10.74 26.62
#